data_AF-A0A2R6CK03-F1
#
_entry.id   AF-A0A2R6CK03-F1
#
_cell.length_a   1.000
_cell.length_b   1.000
_cell.length_c   1.000
_cell.angle_alpha   90.00
_cell.angle_beta   90.00
_cell.angle_gamma   90.00
#
_symmetry.space_group_name_H-M   'P 1'
#
loop_
_entity.id
_entity.type
_entity.pdbx_description
1 polymer ?
#
loop_
_entity_poly.entity_id
_entity_poly.type
_entity_poly.pdbx_seq_one_letter_code
_entity_poly.pdbx_strand_id
1 'polypeptide(L)'
;MTETATRVVVSYPADLSLWGQDIVEDTPFRAYLRKAHDSVAAGDRWEEFVGVGCCGSALDVPLRVESVEGGEQLGEDTEFEFAEREACD
;
A
#
# COMPACT_ATOMS: atom_id res chain seq x y z
N MET A 1 -11.84 -4.78 -21.29
CA MET A 1 -10.48 -5.28 -21.05
C MET A 1 -9.95 -4.45 -19.92
N THR A 2 -9.57 -5.06 -18.81
CA THR A 2 -8.92 -4.33 -17.72
C THR A 2 -7.51 -3.98 -18.17
N GLU A 3 -7.20 -2.69 -18.16
CA GLU A 3 -5.85 -2.21 -18.48
C GLU A 3 -4.97 -2.32 -17.24
N THR A 4 -3.66 -2.47 -17.45
CA THR A 4 -2.70 -2.52 -16.33
C THR A 4 -2.50 -1.12 -15.76
N ALA A 5 -2.57 -1.02 -14.43
CA ALA A 5 -2.23 0.19 -13.69
C ALA A 5 -0.75 0.53 -13.95
N THR A 6 -0.49 1.74 -14.44
CA THR A 6 0.89 2.24 -14.59
C THR A 6 1.39 2.83 -13.29
N ARG A 7 0.50 3.50 -12.52
CA ARG A 7 0.85 4.16 -11.27
C ARG A 7 -0.28 4.05 -10.27
N VAL A 8 0.06 3.70 -9.04
CA VAL A 8 -0.86 3.57 -7.90
C VAL A 8 -0.31 4.39 -6.75
N VAL A 9 -1.10 5.35 -6.29
CA VAL A 9 -0.79 6.16 -5.10
C VAL A 9 -1.52 5.55 -3.92
N VAL A 10 -0.76 5.13 -2.93
CA VAL A 10 -1.25 4.52 -1.69
C VAL A 10 -0.87 5.43 -0.54
N SER A 11 -1.76 5.61 0.42
CA SER A 11 -1.51 6.40 1.61
C SER A 11 -1.58 5.57 2.89
N TYR A 12 -0.71 5.88 3.84
CA TYR A 12 -0.69 5.31 5.18
C TYR A 12 -0.90 6.43 6.22
N PRO A 13 -1.52 6.14 7.39
CA PRO A 13 -1.75 7.15 8.42
C PRO A 13 -0.44 7.71 8.97
N ALA A 14 -0.39 9.02 9.26
CA ALA A 14 0.75 9.68 9.90
C ALA A 14 1.10 9.13 11.30
N ASP A 15 0.14 8.48 11.97
CA ASP A 15 0.37 7.76 13.23
C ASP A 15 1.17 6.45 13.04
N LEU A 16 1.43 6.04 11.79
CA LEU A 16 2.27 4.89 11.50
C LEU A 16 3.67 5.13 12.03
N SER A 17 4.17 4.18 12.82
CA SER A 17 5.52 4.19 13.34
C SER A 17 6.56 4.25 12.21
N LEU A 18 7.67 4.97 12.39
CA LEU A 18 8.76 5.07 11.41
C LEU A 18 9.26 3.71 10.88
N TRP A 19 9.26 2.68 11.74
CA TRP A 19 9.60 1.31 11.33
C TRP A 19 8.59 0.70 10.35
N GLY A 20 7.30 0.94 10.56
CA GLY A 20 6.25 0.54 9.62
C GLY A 20 6.34 1.31 8.31
N GLN A 21 6.65 2.62 8.38
CA GLN A 21 6.91 3.46 7.21
C GLN A 21 8.06 2.90 6.36
N ASP A 22 9.18 2.56 7.00
CA ASP A 22 10.36 1.98 6.32
C ASP A 22 10.03 0.67 5.61
N ILE A 23 9.20 -0.19 6.21
CA ILE A 23 8.75 -1.44 5.58
C ILE A 23 7.86 -1.17 4.38
N VAL A 24 6.83 -0.32 4.52
CA VAL A 24 5.89 -0.09 3.41
C VAL A 24 6.56 0.64 2.24
N GLU A 25 7.53 1.50 2.52
CA GLU A 25 8.33 2.19 1.51
C GLU A 25 9.45 1.33 0.91
N ASP A 26 9.65 0.11 1.40
CA ASP A 26 10.68 -0.80 0.89
C ASP A 26 10.25 -1.49 -0.41
N THR A 27 11.23 -1.86 -1.23
CA THR A 27 11.01 -2.52 -2.54
C THR A 27 10.30 -3.89 -2.46
N PRO A 28 10.61 -4.79 -1.51
CA PRO A 28 9.94 -6.08 -1.39
C PRO A 28 8.46 -5.94 -1.03
N PHE A 29 8.08 -4.90 -0.27
CA PHE A 29 6.69 -4.66 0.08
C PHE A 29 5.85 -4.28 -1.15
N ARG A 30 6.39 -3.42 -2.04
CA ARG A 30 5.76 -3.13 -3.35
C ARG A 30 5.54 -4.39 -4.17
N ALA A 31 6.54 -5.27 -4.23
CA ALA A 31 6.43 -6.53 -4.96
C ALA A 31 5.42 -7.49 -4.32
N TYR A 32 5.24 -7.44 -3.00
CA TYR A 32 4.22 -8.18 -2.28
C TYR A 32 2.81 -7.66 -2.61
N LEU A 33 2.57 -6.35 -2.57
CA LEU A 33 1.27 -5.76 -2.91
C LEU A 33 0.76 -6.20 -4.29
N ARG A 34 1.65 -6.21 -5.29
CA ARG A 34 1.35 -6.69 -6.66
C ARG A 34 0.92 -8.17 -6.71
N LYS A 35 1.38 -8.97 -5.76
CA LYS A 35 1.05 -10.40 -5.67
C LYS A 35 -0.14 -10.68 -4.76
N ALA A 36 -0.34 -9.84 -3.76
CA ALA A 36 -1.43 -9.93 -2.81
C ALA A 36 -2.76 -9.47 -3.42
N HIS A 37 -2.70 -8.47 -4.31
CA HIS A 37 -3.85 -7.86 -4.95
C HIS A 37 -3.75 -8.03 -6.48
N ASP A 38 -4.77 -8.64 -7.10
CA ASP A 38 -4.84 -8.77 -8.57
C ASP A 38 -5.36 -7.50 -9.26
N SER A 39 -6.20 -6.73 -8.57
CA SER A 39 -6.83 -5.51 -9.07
C SER A 39 -6.80 -4.40 -8.03
N VAL A 40 -6.89 -3.16 -8.49
CA VAL A 40 -6.85 -1.96 -7.66
C VAL A 40 -7.85 -0.91 -8.15
N ALA A 41 -8.56 -0.31 -7.20
CA ALA A 41 -9.45 0.81 -7.46
C ALA A 41 -9.15 1.97 -6.50
N ALA A 42 -9.35 3.20 -6.98
CA ALA A 42 -9.24 4.38 -6.13
C ALA A 42 -10.30 4.32 -5.00
N GLY A 43 -9.85 4.50 -3.77
CA GLY A 43 -10.66 4.36 -2.56
C GLY A 43 -10.58 3.00 -1.88
N ASP A 44 -9.92 2.01 -2.48
CA ASP A 44 -9.68 0.72 -1.84
C ASP A 44 -8.90 0.89 -0.55
N ARG A 45 -9.23 0.05 0.43
CA ARG A 45 -8.57 0.01 1.73
C ARG A 45 -7.95 -1.36 1.89
N TRP A 46 -6.67 -1.38 2.23
CA TRP A 46 -5.91 -2.60 2.45
C TRP A 46 -5.41 -2.62 3.89
N GLU A 47 -5.64 -3.72 4.58
CA GLU A 47 -5.13 -3.95 5.93
C GLU A 47 -3.93 -4.89 5.80
N GLU A 48 -2.74 -4.31 5.63
CA GLU A 48 -1.54 -5.08 5.31
C GLU A 48 -0.74 -5.36 6.58
N PHE A 49 -0.48 -6.64 6.85
CA PHE A 49 0.33 -7.06 7.98
C PHE A 49 1.82 -6.86 7.66
N VAL A 50 2.46 -5.88 8.30
CA VAL A 50 3.90 -5.59 8.09
C VAL A 50 4.81 -6.33 9.07
N GLY A 51 4.25 -7.01 10.07
CA GLY A 51 4.99 -7.86 10.99
C GLY A 51 4.56 -7.71 12.44
N VAL A 52 5.19 -8.53 13.28
CA VAL A 52 5.14 -8.39 14.74
C VAL A 52 6.30 -7.53 15.17
N GLY A 53 6.01 -6.37 15.77
CA GLY A 53 7.03 -5.53 16.38
C GLY A 53 7.78 -6.27 17.50
N CYS A 54 8.86 -5.68 18.02
CA CYS A 54 9.72 -6.25 19.06
C CYS A 54 8.96 -6.75 20.32
N CYS A 55 7.75 -6.25 20.56
CA CYS A 55 6.90 -6.62 21.69
C CYS A 55 5.71 -7.55 21.32
N GLY A 56 5.67 -8.10 20.10
CA GLY A 56 4.66 -9.09 19.70
C GLY A 56 3.31 -8.54 19.27
N SER A 57 3.16 -7.21 19.15
CA SER A 57 1.97 -6.62 18.53
C SER A 57 2.04 -6.80 17.02
N ALA A 58 1.06 -7.53 16.47
CA ALA A 58 0.77 -7.49 15.04
C ALA A 58 0.47 -6.04 14.66
N LEU A 59 1.23 -5.49 13.71
CA LEU A 59 0.96 -4.16 13.17
C LEU A 59 0.30 -4.34 11.81
N ASP A 60 -1.02 -4.22 11.81
CA ASP A 60 -1.81 -4.09 10.59
C ASP A 60 -1.77 -2.62 10.16
N VAL A 61 -1.26 -2.36 8.97
CA VAL A 61 -1.14 -1.00 8.42
C VAL A 61 -2.35 -0.74 7.53
N PRO A 62 -3.23 0.22 7.89
CA PRO A 62 -4.40 0.55 7.09
C PRO A 62 -3.97 1.46 5.92
N LEU A 63 -3.59 0.82 4.83
CA LEU A 63 -3.30 1.47 3.56
C LEU A 63 -4.58 1.85 2.84
N ARG A 64 -4.52 2.94 2.09
CA ARG A 64 -5.63 3.38 1.25
C ARG A 64 -5.14 3.78 -0.12
N VAL A 65 -5.79 3.29 -1.16
CA VAL A 65 -5.51 3.71 -2.52
C VAL A 65 -6.15 5.07 -2.74
N GLU A 66 -5.32 6.08 -2.94
CA GLU A 66 -5.77 7.45 -3.19
C GLU A 66 -6.09 7.66 -4.67
N SER A 67 -5.27 7.09 -5.55
CA SER A 67 -5.43 7.24 -7.01
C SER A 67 -4.79 6.09 -7.77
N VAL A 68 -5.35 5.79 -8.94
CA VAL A 68 -4.89 4.77 -9.87
C VAL A 68 -4.87 5.37 -11.26
N GLU A 69 -3.75 5.23 -11.96
CA GLU A 69 -3.56 5.69 -13.34
C GLU A 69 -3.36 4.52 -14.31
N GLY A 70 -3.80 4.70 -15.55
CA GLY A 70 -3.73 3.68 -16.61
C GLY A 70 -4.94 2.75 -16.57
N GLY A 71 -4.98 1.83 -15.60
CA GLY A 71 -6.06 0.86 -15.47
C GLY A 71 -6.13 0.26 -14.07
N GLU A 72 -6.96 -0.76 -13.89
CA GLU A 72 -7.30 -1.35 -12.59
C GLU A 72 -6.57 -2.66 -12.29
N GLN A 73 -5.70 -3.15 -13.19
CA GLN A 73 -5.01 -4.43 -13.02
C GLN A 73 -3.57 -4.23 -12.54
N LEU A 74 -3.16 -4.92 -11.48
CA LEU A 74 -1.79 -4.81 -10.96
C LEU A 74 -0.85 -5.72 -11.77
N GLY A 75 0.23 -5.14 -12.29
CA GLY A 75 1.21 -5.82 -13.13
C GLY A 75 2.65 -5.58 -12.70
N GLU A 76 3.59 -6.17 -13.44
CA GLU A 76 5.04 -6.02 -13.17
C GLU A 76 5.53 -4.58 -13.32
N ASP A 77 4.96 -3.85 -14.28
CA ASP A 77 5.25 -2.44 -14.58
C ASP A 77 4.53 -1.44 -13.67
N THR A 78 3.65 -1.89 -12.77
CA THR A 78 2.88 -0.98 -11.92
C THR A 78 3.76 -0.30 -10.87
N GLU A 79 3.89 1.01 -10.97
CA GLU A 79 4.63 1.82 -9.99
C GLU A 79 3.77 2.11 -8.76
N PHE A 80 4.34 1.93 -7.56
CA PHE A 80 3.67 2.22 -6.29
C PHE A 80 4.36 3.40 -5.60
N GLU A 81 3.58 4.43 -5.33
CA GLU A 81 3.98 5.57 -4.53
C GLU A 81 3.26 5.56 -3.19
N PHE A 82 4.01 5.82 -2.12
CA PHE A 82 3.47 5.93 -0.79
C PHE A 82 3.47 7.38 -0.35
N ALA A 83 2.35 7.82 0.21
CA ALA A 83 2.20 9.13 0.80
C ALA A 83 1.69 9.02 2.24
N GLU A 84 2.15 9.90 3.10
CA GLU A 84 1.55 10.05 4.42
C GLU A 84 0.17 10.73 4.27
N ARG A 85 -0.87 10.18 4.91
CA ARG A 85 -2.17 10.84 5.09
C ARG A 85 -2.38 11.22 6.55
N GLU A 86 -3.08 12.32 6.78
CA GLU A 86 -3.53 12.66 8.12
C GLU A 86 -4.40 11.53 8.69
N ALA A 87 -4.04 11.03 9.86
CA ALA A 87 -4.93 10.15 10.61
C ALA A 87 -6.10 11.02 11.10
N CYS A 88 -7.34 10.67 10.72
CA CYS A 88 -8.51 11.35 11.28
C CYS A 88 -8.52 11.12 12.80
N ASP A 89 -8.46 12.22 13.55
CA ASP A 89 -8.68 12.28 15.01
C ASP A 89 -10.13 11.86 15.37
#